data_AF-A0A380EB31-F1
#
_entry.id   AF-A0A380EB31-F1
#
_cell.length_a   1.000
_cell.length_b   1.000
_cell.length_c   1.000
_cell.angle_alpha   90.00
_cell.angle_beta   90.00
_cell.angle_gamma   90.00
#
_symmetry.space_group_name_H-M   'P 1'
#
loop_
_entity.id
_entity.type
_entity.pdbx_description
1 polymer ?
#
loop_
_entity_poly.entity_id
_entity_poly.type
_entity_poly.pdbx_seq_one_letter_code
_entity_poly.pdbx_strand_id
1 'polypeptide(L)'
;MQSVSNPNVYAAGDAAATDGLPLTPVASADSHVVASNLLKGNSKKIEYPVIPSAVFTVPKMASVGMSEEEAKNSGRNIKVKQKNISDWFTYKRTNEDFAAF
;
A
#
# COMPACT_ATOMS: atom_id res chain seq x y z
N MET A 1 8.82 16.20 1.72
CA MET A 1 9.97 15.28 1.63
C MET A 1 11.31 16.00 1.72
N GLN A 2 11.49 17.21 1.19
CA GLN A 2 12.58 18.11 1.63
C GLN A 2 12.26 18.63 3.05
N SER A 3 13.27 18.76 3.91
CA SER A 3 13.10 19.36 5.23
C SER A 3 12.72 20.83 5.13
N VAL A 4 11.77 21.26 5.98
CA VAL A 4 11.34 22.67 6.08
C VAL A 4 12.37 23.56 6.78
N SER A 5 13.25 22.98 7.59
CA SER A 5 14.27 23.71 8.36
C SER A 5 15.67 23.61 7.77
N ASN A 6 15.92 22.67 6.86
CA ASN A 6 17.21 22.50 6.20
C ASN A 6 17.04 22.10 4.72
N PRO A 7 17.30 22.99 3.76
CA PRO A 7 17.10 22.72 2.33
C PRO A 7 18.05 21.65 1.77
N ASN A 8 19.13 21.28 2.48
CA ASN A 8 20.06 20.23 2.05
C ASN A 8 19.65 18.82 2.52
N VAL A 9 18.55 18.69 3.27
CA VAL A 9 18.12 17.43 3.87
C VAL A 9 16.80 16.98 3.26
N TYR A 10 16.72 15.70 2.91
CA TYR A 10 15.52 15.02 2.42
C TYR A 10 15.27 13.74 3.21
N ALA A 11 14.02 13.31 3.28
CA ALA A 11 13.60 12.05 3.89
C ALA A 11 12.69 11.26 2.92
N ALA A 12 12.80 9.94 2.96
CA ALA A 12 11.99 8.96 2.22
C ALA A 12 11.64 7.78 3.12
N GLY A 13 10.58 7.03 2.75
CA GLY A 13 10.14 5.85 3.50
C GLY A 13 9.62 6.20 4.89
N ASP A 14 9.74 5.26 5.83
CA ASP A 14 9.14 5.36 7.17
C ASP A 14 9.61 6.57 7.99
N ALA A 15 10.76 7.17 7.64
CA ALA A 15 11.26 8.38 8.28
C ALA A 15 10.62 9.67 7.73
N ALA A 16 9.95 9.62 6.58
CA ALA A 16 9.36 10.77 5.94
C ALA A 16 7.94 11.03 6.47
N ALA A 17 7.66 12.26 6.87
CA ALA A 17 6.31 12.72 7.19
C ALA A 17 5.49 12.86 5.89
N THR A 18 4.89 11.76 5.44
CA THR A 18 4.04 11.65 4.24
C THR A 18 2.79 10.82 4.56
N ASP A 19 1.82 10.83 3.64
CA ASP A 19 0.64 9.96 3.73
C ASP A 19 0.92 8.51 3.27
N GLY A 20 2.18 8.19 2.97
CA GLY A 20 2.59 6.85 2.54
C GLY A 20 2.54 5.84 3.68
N LEU A 21 2.13 4.60 3.36
CA LEU A 21 2.19 3.48 4.30
C LEU A 21 3.65 3.02 4.51
N PRO A 22 4.01 2.51 5.70
CA PRO A 22 5.36 2.02 6.00
C PRO A 22 5.61 0.66 5.32
N LEU A 23 5.78 0.69 3.99
CA LEU A 23 5.95 -0.47 3.13
C LEU A 23 7.12 -0.26 2.18
N THR A 24 7.91 -1.30 1.94
CA THR A 24 9.09 -1.23 1.05
C THR A 24 8.80 -0.67 -0.35
N PRO A 25 7.67 -1.01 -1.02
CA PRO A 25 7.34 -0.41 -2.31
C PRO A 25 7.04 1.10 -2.22
N VAL A 26 6.44 1.55 -1.11
CA VAL A 26 6.15 2.97 -0.86
C VAL A 26 7.46 3.74 -0.63
N ALA A 27 8.33 3.23 0.24
CA ALA A 27 9.66 3.80 0.46
C ALA A 27 10.51 3.86 -0.82
N SER A 28 10.36 2.86 -1.71
CA SER A 28 10.98 2.86 -3.03
C SER A 28 10.43 4.01 -3.89
N ALA A 29 9.11 4.21 -3.92
CA ALA A 29 8.50 5.31 -4.66
C ALA A 29 8.96 6.69 -4.14
N ASP A 30 9.01 6.86 -2.81
CA ASP A 30 9.53 8.07 -2.17
C ASP A 30 10.98 8.34 -2.59
N SER A 31 11.82 7.31 -2.57
CA SER A 31 13.23 7.42 -2.93
C SER A 31 13.43 7.91 -4.36
N HIS A 32 12.58 7.48 -5.31
CA HIS A 32 12.63 7.98 -6.68
C HIS A 32 12.28 9.46 -6.78
N VAL A 33 11.32 9.95 -5.99
CA VAL A 33 10.97 11.38 -5.96
C VAL A 33 12.06 12.19 -5.27
N VAL A 34 12.58 11.72 -4.13
CA VAL A 34 13.69 12.37 -3.42
C VAL A 34 14.93 12.46 -4.30
N ALA A 35 15.34 11.37 -4.95
CA ALA A 35 16.48 11.37 -5.87
C ALA A 35 16.27 12.33 -7.04
N SER A 36 15.07 12.36 -7.63
CA SER A 36 14.75 13.31 -8.70
C SER A 36 14.86 14.77 -8.22
N ASN A 37 14.34 15.08 -7.03
CA ASN A 37 14.35 16.44 -6.49
C ASN A 37 15.75 16.90 -6.07
N LEU A 38 16.55 16.00 -5.53
CA LEU A 38 17.97 16.24 -5.21
C LEU A 38 18.77 16.58 -6.48
N LEU A 39 18.57 15.83 -7.56
CA LEU A 39 19.42 15.92 -8.77
C LEU A 39 18.93 16.93 -9.80
N LYS A 40 17.61 17.16 -9.88
CA LYS A 40 16.98 17.92 -10.98
C LYS A 40 16.22 19.16 -10.50
N GLY A 41 16.33 19.49 -9.22
CA GLY A 41 15.59 20.57 -8.58
C GLY A 41 14.26 20.09 -8.01
N ASN A 42 13.89 20.67 -6.87
CA ASN A 42 12.81 20.21 -6.01
C ASN A 42 11.41 20.56 -6.54
N SER A 43 10.97 19.86 -7.59
CA SER A 43 9.73 20.15 -8.31
C SER A 43 8.73 18.99 -8.32
N LYS A 44 9.19 17.76 -8.11
CA LYS A 44 8.35 16.57 -8.14
C LYS A 44 7.66 16.36 -6.80
N LYS A 45 6.35 16.16 -6.83
CA LYS A 45 5.56 15.75 -5.66
C LYS A 45 5.30 14.25 -5.73
N ILE A 46 5.20 13.61 -4.57
CA ILE A 46 4.79 12.21 -4.47
C ILE A 46 3.26 12.15 -4.58
N GLU A 47 2.78 11.19 -5.35
CA GLU A 47 1.36 10.85 -5.44
C GLU A 47 1.26 9.35 -5.23
N TYR A 48 0.59 8.94 -4.17
CA TYR A 48 0.41 7.53 -3.87
C TYR A 48 -0.81 7.00 -4.62
N PRO A 49 -0.65 5.96 -5.45
CA PRO A 49 -1.80 5.23 -5.99
C PRO A 49 -2.47 4.44 -4.86
N VAL A 50 -3.50 3.67 -5.18
CA VAL A 50 -4.04 2.69 -4.23
C VAL A 50 -2.91 1.71 -3.85
N ILE A 51 -2.54 1.67 -2.57
CA ILE A 51 -1.42 0.87 -2.06
C ILE A 51 -1.94 -0.50 -1.60
N PRO A 52 -1.49 -1.62 -2.20
CA PRO A 52 -1.78 -2.95 -1.67
C PRO A 52 -0.93 -3.24 -0.42
N SER A 53 -1.50 -4.00 0.51
CA SER A 53 -0.80 -4.53 1.68
C SER A 53 -0.98 -6.04 1.77
N ALA A 54 0.03 -6.73 2.30
CA ALA A 54 -0.03 -8.18 2.53
C ALA A 54 0.57 -8.53 3.89
N VAL A 55 -0.01 -9.54 4.54
CA VAL A 55 0.48 -10.11 5.78
C VAL A 55 0.74 -11.60 5.55
N PHE A 56 1.99 -12.03 5.80
CA PHE A 56 2.48 -13.39 5.52
C PHE A 56 2.23 -14.36 6.68
N THR A 57 1.04 -14.30 7.27
CA THR A 57 0.55 -15.27 8.26
C THR A 57 0.06 -16.55 7.58
N VAL A 58 -0.38 -17.52 8.38
CA VAL A 58 -1.16 -18.68 7.93
C VAL A 58 -2.57 -18.57 8.53
N PRO A 59 -3.62 -18.28 7.74
CA PRO A 59 -3.60 -18.03 6.30
C PRO A 59 -2.96 -16.67 5.92
N LYS A 60 -2.52 -16.57 4.66
CA LYS A 60 -2.00 -15.32 4.08
C LYS A 60 -3.15 -14.36 3.86
N MET A 61 -2.94 -13.07 4.11
CA MET A 61 -3.95 -12.04 3.89
C MET A 61 -3.39 -10.94 3.01
N ALA A 62 -4.23 -10.38 2.15
CA ALA A 62 -3.89 -9.21 1.35
C ALA A 62 -5.14 -8.34 1.20
N SER A 63 -4.92 -7.03 1.14
CA SER A 63 -5.97 -6.05 0.89
C SER A 63 -5.45 -4.93 0.02
N VAL A 64 -6.36 -4.27 -0.69
CA VAL A 64 -6.08 -3.12 -1.55
C VAL A 64 -7.34 -2.27 -1.66
N GLY A 65 -7.19 -0.95 -1.56
CA GLY A 65 -8.33 -0.03 -1.61
C GLY A 65 -9.10 0.04 -0.29
N MET A 66 -10.39 0.37 -0.39
CA MET A 66 -11.26 0.58 0.76
C MET A 66 -11.68 -0.74 1.39
N SER A 67 -11.71 -0.76 2.71
CA SER A 67 -12.49 -1.73 3.49
C SER A 67 -13.98 -1.60 3.19
N GLU A 68 -14.74 -2.66 3.51
CA GLU A 68 -16.21 -2.62 3.42
C GLU A 68 -16.80 -1.49 4.28
N GLU A 69 -16.22 -1.24 5.46
CA GLU A 69 -16.64 -0.17 6.37
C GLU A 69 -16.43 1.22 5.76
N GLU A 70 -15.23 1.50 5.25
CA GLU A 70 -14.94 2.76 4.55
C GLU A 70 -15.85 2.94 3.32
N ALA A 71 -16.09 1.86 2.58
CA ALA A 71 -16.95 1.88 1.40
C ALA A 71 -18.40 2.23 1.78
N LYS A 72 -18.95 1.66 2.88
CA LYS A 72 -20.27 2.03 3.43
C LYS A 72 -20.32 3.49 3.87
N ASN A 73 -19.28 3.96 4.56
CA ASN A 73 -19.21 5.34 5.07
C ASN A 73 -19.01 6.38 3.96
N SER A 74 -18.59 5.96 2.77
CA SER A 74 -18.36 6.87 1.65
C SER A 74 -19.60 7.37 0.91
N GLY A 75 -20.80 6.89 1.28
CA GLY A 75 -22.06 7.25 0.61
C GLY A 75 -22.22 6.68 -0.81
N ARG A 76 -21.35 5.75 -1.21
CA ARG A 76 -21.42 5.07 -2.51
C ARG A 76 -22.46 3.95 -2.48
N ASN A 77 -23.08 3.68 -3.64
CA ASN A 77 -23.87 2.47 -3.81
C ASN A 77 -22.92 1.27 -3.99
N ILE A 78 -22.85 0.40 -2.98
CA ILE A 78 -21.89 -0.71 -2.94
C ILE A 78 -22.56 -2.07 -3.08
N LYS A 79 -21.83 -3.03 -3.64
CA LYS A 79 -22.19 -4.46 -3.64
C LYS A 79 -21.04 -5.26 -3.07
N VAL A 80 -21.28 -5.94 -1.97
CA VAL A 80 -20.31 -6.83 -1.33
C VAL A 80 -20.40 -8.23 -1.95
N LYS A 81 -19.24 -8.84 -2.22
CA LYS A 81 -19.12 -10.24 -2.65
C LYS A 81 -18.08 -10.91 -1.77
N GLN A 82 -18.43 -12.06 -1.24
CA GLN A 82 -17.52 -12.91 -0.47
C GLN A 82 -17.65 -14.36 -0.94
N LYS A 83 -16.55 -15.12 -0.90
CA LYS A 83 -16.53 -16.52 -1.32
C LYS A 83 -15.44 -17.30 -0.59
N ASN A 84 -15.80 -18.45 -0.02
CA ASN A 84 -14.82 -19.47 0.36
C ASN A 84 -14.26 -20.12 -0.91
N ILE A 85 -12.93 -20.13 -1.01
CA ILE A 85 -12.19 -20.64 -2.16
C ILE A 85 -11.19 -21.73 -1.77
N SER A 86 -11.26 -22.28 -0.55
CA SER A 86 -10.40 -23.40 -0.09
C SER A 86 -10.45 -24.59 -1.05
N ASP A 87 -11.57 -24.76 -1.78
CA ASP A 87 -11.74 -25.82 -2.76
C ASP A 87 -11.01 -25.65 -4.09
N TRP A 88 -10.44 -24.47 -4.36
CA TRP A 88 -9.73 -24.20 -5.63
C TRP A 88 -8.41 -24.99 -5.69
N PHE A 89 -8.05 -25.44 -6.89
CA PHE A 89 -6.82 -26.21 -7.13
C PHE A 89 -5.57 -25.55 -6.54
N THR A 90 -5.49 -24.22 -6.57
CA THR A 90 -4.39 -23.42 -5.99
C THR A 90 -4.13 -23.72 -4.52
N TYR A 91 -5.19 -23.89 -3.72
CA TYR A 91 -5.09 -24.13 -2.27
C TYR A 91 -5.10 -25.63 -1.94
N LYS A 92 -5.83 -26.44 -2.73
CA LYS A 92 -5.79 -27.91 -2.61
C LYS A 92 -4.38 -28.48 -2.83
N ARG A 93 -3.65 -27.99 -3.85
CA ARG A 93 -2.31 -28.51 -4.16
C ARG A 93 -1.27 -28.20 -3.07
N THR A 94 -1.51 -27.18 -2.24
CA THR A 94 -0.64 -26.78 -1.13
C THR A 94 -1.18 -27.22 0.23
N ASN A 95 -2.30 -27.96 0.27
CA ASN A 95 -2.98 -28.39 1.49
C ASN A 95 -3.30 -27.22 2.44
N GLU A 96 -3.81 -26.11 1.88
CA GLU A 96 -4.26 -24.94 2.63
C GLU A 96 -5.77 -25.06 2.94
N ASP A 97 -6.10 -25.22 4.23
CA ASP A 97 -7.49 -25.43 4.67
C ASP A 97 -8.36 -24.15 4.58
N PHE A 98 -7.74 -22.97 4.62
CA PHE A 98 -8.42 -21.69 4.70
C PHE A 98 -8.03 -20.74 3.57
N ALA A 99 -9.01 -20.41 2.71
CA ALA A 99 -8.89 -19.35 1.72
C ALA A 99 -10.25 -18.73 1.41
N ALA A 100 -10.29 -17.38 1.32
CA ALA A 100 -11.48 -16.62 0.97
C ALA A 100 -11.12 -15.30 0.29
N PHE A 101 -12.09 -14.68 -0.36
CA PHE A 101 -12.11 -13.25 -0.69
C PHE A 101 -13.50 -12.67 -0.40
#